data_AF-A0A7Y5IHA1-F1
#
_entry.id   AF-A0A7Y5IHA1-F1
#
_cell.length_a   1.000
_cell.length_b   1.000
_cell.length_c   1.000
_cell.angle_alpha   90.00
_cell.angle_beta   90.00
_cell.angle_gamma   90.00
#
_symmetry.space_group_name_H-M   'P 1'
#
loop_
_entity.id
_entity.type
_entity.pdbx_description
1 polymer ?
#
loop_
_entity_poly.entity_id
_entity_poly.type
_entity_poly.pdbx_seq_one_letter_code
_entity_poly.pdbx_strand_id
1 'polypeptide(L)'
;MTILYQKIKEQQTAHSKIVEAKMEKENFYFTMQEIADQLGVSPSSIMRWVDSGKLKCAMSDGEQRIFSVDHLTEFAMTYNISMKFLESRKLSAALRNERMKATSSR
;
A
#
# COMPACT_ATOMS: atom_id res chain seq x y z
N MET A 1 0.09 41.68 12.77
CA MET A 1 0.21 40.31 13.33
C MET A 1 -0.70 39.28 12.65
N THR A 2 -1.11 39.48 11.38
CA THR A 2 -2.12 38.61 10.71
C THR A 2 -1.62 38.01 9.39
N ILE A 3 -0.69 38.69 8.72
CA ILE A 3 -0.23 38.31 7.37
C ILE A 3 0.78 37.14 7.42
N LEU A 4 1.56 37.03 8.50
CA LEU A 4 2.52 35.95 8.69
C LEU A 4 1.84 34.58 8.90
N TYR A 5 0.70 34.54 9.58
CA TYR A 5 -0.04 33.30 9.85
C TYR A 5 -0.71 32.72 8.59
N GLN A 6 -1.22 33.58 7.70
CA GLN A 6 -1.81 33.17 6.42
C GLN A 6 -0.75 32.53 5.51
N LYS A 7 0.45 33.12 5.46
CA LYS A 7 1.57 32.62 4.65
C LYS A 7 2.06 31.23 5.09
N ILE A 8 2.04 30.95 6.39
CA ILE A 8 2.43 29.65 6.95
C ILE A 8 1.39 28.56 6.63
N LYS A 9 0.08 28.90 6.63
CA LYS A 9 -1.00 27.97 6.26
C LYS A 9 -1.00 27.61 4.76
N GLU A 10 -0.68 28.57 3.90
CA GLU A 10 -0.55 28.33 2.45
C GLU A 10 0.66 27.45 2.12
N GLN A 11 1.78 27.60 2.84
CA GLN A 11 2.96 26.75 2.65
C GLN A 11 2.74 25.31 3.14
N GLN A 12 1.95 25.11 4.21
CA GLN A 12 1.62 23.78 4.73
C GLN A 12 0.66 23.00 3.81
N THR A 13 -0.26 23.68 3.13
CA THR A 13 -1.20 23.05 2.17
C THR A 13 -0.54 22.69 0.84
N ALA A 14 0.51 23.41 0.42
CA ALA A 14 1.31 23.04 -0.74
C ALA A 14 2.16 21.79 -0.46
N HIS A 15 2.75 21.68 0.73
CA HIS A 15 3.57 20.53 1.09
C HIS A 15 2.74 19.25 1.28
N SER A 16 1.48 19.34 1.74
CA SER A 16 0.61 18.16 1.84
C SER A 16 0.13 17.67 0.47
N LYS A 17 -0.20 18.57 -0.46
CA LYS A 17 -0.58 18.19 -1.84
C LYS A 17 0.58 17.59 -2.64
N ILE A 18 1.81 18.06 -2.43
CA ILE A 18 3.00 17.50 -3.08
C ILE A 18 3.32 16.11 -2.53
N VAL A 19 3.07 15.83 -1.25
CA VAL A 19 3.27 14.49 -0.66
C VAL A 19 2.19 13.52 -1.13
N GLU A 20 0.94 13.96 -1.27
CA GLU A 20 -0.15 13.13 -1.81
C GLU A 20 0.04 12.82 -3.31
N ALA A 21 0.52 13.79 -4.11
CA ALA A 21 0.84 13.57 -5.53
C ALA A 21 2.19 12.87 -5.77
N LYS A 22 3.14 12.89 -4.81
CA LYS A 22 4.38 12.09 -4.87
C LYS A 22 4.23 10.67 -4.35
N MET A 23 3.13 10.34 -3.68
CA MET A 23 2.79 8.96 -3.30
C MET A 23 2.16 8.16 -4.46
N GLU A 24 1.93 8.79 -5.60
CA GLU A 24 1.61 8.11 -6.84
C GLU A 24 2.93 7.69 -7.52
N LYS A 25 3.10 6.39 -7.75
CA LYS A 25 4.17 5.76 -8.55
C LYS A 25 5.51 5.45 -7.86
N GLU A 26 5.54 5.20 -6.55
CA GLU A 26 6.46 4.14 -6.10
C GLU A 26 5.85 2.81 -6.53
N ASN A 27 6.45 2.21 -7.54
CA ASN A 27 6.15 0.88 -8.03
C ASN A 27 6.36 -0.13 -6.88
N PHE A 28 5.34 -0.34 -6.05
CA PHE A 28 5.32 -1.36 -5.01
C PHE A 28 5.19 -2.73 -5.67
N TYR A 29 6.30 -3.19 -6.21
CA TYR A 29 6.46 -4.55 -6.67
C TYR A 29 7.01 -5.39 -5.54
N PHE A 30 6.45 -6.59 -5.39
CA PHE A 30 6.98 -7.60 -4.51
C PHE A 30 7.57 -8.75 -5.32
N THR A 31 8.62 -9.35 -4.78
CA THR A 31 9.16 -10.62 -5.24
C THR A 31 8.28 -11.77 -4.76
N MET A 32 8.42 -12.94 -5.39
CA MET A 32 7.69 -14.15 -4.99
C MET A 32 7.91 -14.50 -3.51
N GLN A 33 9.12 -14.32 -3.01
CA GLN A 33 9.49 -14.68 -1.64
C GLN A 33 8.85 -13.74 -0.63
N GLU A 34 8.85 -12.43 -0.89
CA GLU A 34 8.19 -11.46 -0.01
C GLU A 34 6.69 -11.74 0.09
N ILE A 35 6.03 -12.09 -1.01
CA ILE A 35 4.59 -12.39 -1.01
C ILE A 35 4.31 -13.66 -0.24
N ALA A 36 5.16 -14.68 -0.39
CA ALA A 36 5.07 -15.92 0.37
C ALA A 36 5.11 -15.64 1.88
N ASP A 37 6.02 -14.78 2.33
CA ASP A 37 6.14 -14.38 3.74
C ASP A 37 4.94 -13.55 4.23
N GLN A 38 4.40 -12.68 3.37
CA GLN A 38 3.23 -11.85 3.67
C GLN A 38 1.93 -12.66 3.77
N LEU A 39 1.76 -13.66 2.90
CA LEU A 39 0.60 -14.55 2.85
C LEU A 39 0.74 -15.76 3.78
N GLY A 40 1.95 -16.03 4.29
CA GLY A 40 2.24 -17.21 5.10
C GLY A 40 2.08 -18.51 4.31
N VAL A 41 2.38 -18.49 3.01
CA VAL A 41 2.30 -19.65 2.12
C VAL A 41 3.66 -19.97 1.52
N SER A 42 3.83 -21.18 1.00
CA SER A 42 5.06 -21.54 0.31
C SER A 42 5.21 -20.79 -1.03
N PRO A 43 6.43 -20.46 -1.48
CA PRO A 43 6.67 -19.94 -2.83
C PRO A 43 6.09 -20.82 -3.94
N SER A 44 6.11 -22.15 -3.75
CA SER A 44 5.49 -23.12 -4.68
C SER A 44 3.98 -22.91 -4.83
N SER A 45 3.29 -22.50 -3.75
CA SER A 45 1.87 -22.15 -3.80
C SER A 45 1.63 -20.90 -4.65
N ILE A 46 2.50 -19.88 -4.52
CA ILE A 46 2.47 -18.67 -5.34
C ILE A 46 2.66 -19.03 -6.81
N MET A 47 3.69 -19.83 -7.12
CA MET A 47 3.97 -20.31 -8.49
C MET A 47 2.75 -21.02 -9.08
N ARG A 48 2.12 -21.92 -8.32
CA ARG A 48 0.90 -22.62 -8.75
C ARG A 48 -0.25 -21.68 -9.07
N TRP A 49 -0.39 -20.56 -8.34
CA TRP A 49 -1.40 -19.54 -8.64
C TRP A 49 -1.08 -18.74 -9.90
N VAL A 50 0.20 -18.49 -10.17
CA VAL A 50 0.64 -17.87 -11.42
C VAL A 50 0.38 -18.81 -12.60
N ASP A 51 0.79 -20.07 -12.50
CA ASP A 51 0.64 -21.07 -13.58
C ASP A 51 -0.85 -21.36 -13.88
N SER A 52 -1.71 -21.29 -12.86
CA SER A 52 -3.17 -21.41 -13.04
C SER A 52 -3.87 -20.12 -13.48
N GLY A 53 -3.12 -19.02 -13.66
CA GLY A 53 -3.64 -17.72 -14.09
C GLY A 53 -4.45 -16.97 -13.03
N LYS A 54 -4.42 -17.43 -11.77
CA LYS A 54 -5.14 -16.80 -10.65
C LYS A 54 -4.44 -15.55 -10.14
N LEU A 55 -3.12 -15.51 -10.23
CA LEU A 55 -2.29 -14.38 -9.81
C LEU A 55 -1.45 -13.88 -10.98
N LYS A 56 -1.56 -12.59 -11.29
CA LYS A 56 -0.79 -11.96 -12.37
C LYS A 56 0.59 -11.57 -11.87
N CYS A 57 1.62 -11.86 -12.66
CA CYS A 57 2.98 -11.40 -12.45
C CYS A 57 3.51 -10.65 -13.69
N ALA A 58 4.38 -9.69 -13.47
CA ALA A 58 5.21 -9.09 -14.52
C ALA A 58 6.65 -9.60 -14.39
N MET A 59 7.42 -9.45 -15.46
CA MET A 59 8.88 -9.68 -15.43
C MET A 59 9.55 -8.33 -15.21
N SER A 60 10.48 -8.25 -14.25
CA SER A 60 11.44 -7.14 -14.18
C SER A 60 12.47 -7.29 -15.31
N ASP A 61 13.25 -6.24 -15.59
CA ASP A 61 14.25 -6.06 -16.68
C ASP A 61 15.39 -7.12 -16.77
N GLY A 62 15.13 -8.39 -16.47
CA GLY A 62 16.12 -9.45 -16.64
C GLY A 62 15.65 -10.87 -16.38
N GLU A 63 14.85 -11.16 -15.34
CA GLU A 63 14.44 -12.56 -15.08
C GLU A 63 13.47 -12.75 -13.91
N GLN A 64 13.35 -11.76 -13.04
CA GLN A 64 12.61 -11.93 -11.79
C GLN A 64 11.13 -11.62 -11.98
N ARG A 65 10.28 -12.55 -11.49
CA ARG A 65 8.84 -12.33 -11.40
C ARG A 65 8.54 -11.35 -10.28
N ILE A 66 7.91 -10.25 -10.65
CA ILE A 66 7.46 -9.18 -9.78
C ILE A 66 5.94 -9.08 -9.79
N PHE A 67 5.37 -8.70 -8.66
CA PHE A 67 3.92 -8.67 -8.46
C PHE A 67 3.51 -7.29 -7.97
N SER A 68 2.53 -6.68 -8.65
CA SER A 68 1.97 -5.41 -8.22
C SER A 68 1.10 -5.59 -6.97
N VAL A 69 1.20 -4.64 -6.03
CA VAL A 69 0.29 -4.51 -4.88
C VAL A 69 -1.18 -4.55 -5.28
N ASP A 70 -1.54 -3.92 -6.40
CA ASP A 70 -2.95 -3.82 -6.81
C ASP A 70 -3.53 -5.20 -7.10
N HIS A 71 -2.79 -6.00 -7.88
CA HIS A 71 -3.18 -7.38 -8.19
C HIS A 71 -3.16 -8.30 -6.96
N LEU A 72 -2.20 -8.11 -6.05
CA LEU A 72 -2.18 -8.87 -4.80
C LEU A 72 -3.37 -8.54 -3.90
N THR A 73 -3.77 -7.27 -3.87
CA THR A 73 -4.92 -6.80 -3.10
C THR A 73 -6.22 -7.33 -3.69
N GLU A 74 -6.38 -7.24 -5.02
CA GLU A 74 -7.52 -7.82 -5.76
C GLU A 74 -7.62 -9.33 -5.54
N PHE A 75 -6.50 -10.05 -5.63
CA PHE A 75 -6.43 -11.48 -5.37
C PHE A 75 -6.83 -11.82 -3.93
N ALA A 76 -6.27 -11.11 -2.95
CA ALA A 76 -6.58 -11.33 -1.54
C ALA A 76 -8.06 -11.07 -1.24
N MET A 77 -8.66 -10.04 -1.82
CA MET A 77 -10.09 -9.75 -1.70
C MET A 77 -10.95 -10.84 -2.35
N THR A 78 -10.59 -11.29 -3.56
CA THR A 78 -11.33 -12.30 -4.32
C THR A 78 -11.35 -13.66 -3.62
N TYR A 79 -10.22 -14.07 -3.05
CA TYR A 79 -10.07 -15.37 -2.40
C TYR A 79 -10.19 -15.30 -0.87
N ASN A 80 -10.55 -14.14 -0.33
CA ASN A 80 -10.65 -13.87 1.10
C ASN A 80 -9.39 -14.30 1.89
N ILE A 81 -8.22 -13.97 1.37
CA ILE A 81 -6.93 -14.32 1.97
C ILE A 81 -6.43 -13.14 2.83
N SER A 82 -5.96 -13.43 4.03
CA SER A 82 -5.38 -12.42 4.92
C SER A 82 -3.94 -12.10 4.50
N MET A 83 -3.65 -10.81 4.27
CA MET A 83 -2.29 -10.31 4.06
C MET A 83 -1.81 -9.53 5.28
N LYS A 84 -0.66 -9.90 5.84
CA LYS A 84 -0.09 -9.25 7.04
C LYS A 84 0.08 -7.74 6.88
N PHE A 85 0.59 -7.28 5.75
CA PHE A 85 0.79 -5.85 5.50
C PHE A 85 -0.51 -5.05 5.30
N LEU A 86 -1.59 -5.67 4.80
CA LEU A 86 -2.90 -4.99 4.73
C LEU A 86 -3.45 -4.69 6.12
N GLU A 87 -3.17 -5.54 7.11
CA GLU A 87 -3.53 -5.28 8.50
C GLU A 87 -2.74 -4.07 9.05
N SER A 88 -1.46 -3.92 8.71
CA SER A 88 -0.66 -2.75 9.08
C SER A 88 -1.16 -1.44 8.43
N ARG A 89 -1.63 -1.49 7.17
CA ARG A 89 -2.26 -0.33 6.51
C ARG A 89 -3.60 0.03 7.13
N LYS A 90 -4.45 -0.95 7.44
CA LYS A 90 -5.72 -0.72 8.15
C LYS A 90 -5.50 -0.13 9.54
N LEU A 91 -4.52 -0.64 10.30
CA LEU A 91 -4.17 -0.14 11.62
C LEU A 91 -3.68 1.31 11.57
N SER A 92 -2.79 1.64 10.64
CA SER A 92 -2.29 3.02 10.49
C SER A 92 -3.38 4.00 10.03
N ALA A 93 -4.29 3.59 9.15
CA ALA A 93 -5.46 4.38 8.75
C ALA A 93 -6.45 4.56 9.92
N ALA A 94 -6.71 3.51 10.70
CA ALA A 94 -7.57 3.56 11.88
C ALA A 94 -7.01 4.47 12.97
N LEU A 95 -5.72 4.34 13.32
CA LEU A 95 -5.02 5.21 14.27
C LEU A 95 -5.04 6.69 13.87
N ARG A 96 -4.91 6.98 12.57
CA ARG A 96 -5.04 8.37 12.06
C ARG A 96 -6.47 8.90 12.25
N ASN A 97 -7.49 8.09 11.97
CA ASN A 97 -8.89 8.48 12.15
C ASN A 97 -9.27 8.68 13.63
N GLU A 98 -8.75 7.86 14.54
CA GLU A 98 -8.97 8.02 15.98
C GLU A 98 -8.34 9.29 16.52
N ARG A 99 -7.11 9.62 16.08
CA ARG A 99 -6.42 10.85 16.47
C ARG A 99 -7.17 12.10 16.01
N MET A 100 -7.79 12.06 14.83
CA MET A 100 -8.61 13.18 14.32
C MET A 100 -9.94 13.35 15.08
N LYS A 101 -10.59 12.25 15.48
CA LYS A 101 -11.80 12.31 16.32
C LYS A 101 -11.52 12.90 17.70
N ALA A 102 -10.39 12.53 18.31
CA ALA A 102 -9.99 13.03 19.63
C ALA A 102 -9.73 14.55 19.66
N THR A 103 -9.36 15.16 18.53
CA THR A 103 -9.11 16.60 18.42
C THR A 103 -10.34 17.44 18.08
N SER A 104 -11.46 16.81 17.68
CA SER A 104 -12.68 17.52 17.23
C SER A 104 -13.79 17.63 18.28
N SER A 105 -13.62 17.01 19.47
CA SER A 105 -14.63 16.99 20.54
C SER A 105 -14.34 18.00 21.69
N ARG A 106 -13.72 19.14 21.41
CA ARG A 106 -13.44 20.17 22.42
C ARG A 106 -13.92 21.55 22.00
#